data_AF-A0A8H3PJN0-F1
#
_entry.id   AF-A0A8H3PJN0-F1
#
_cell.length_a   1.000
_cell.length_b   1.000
_cell.length_c   1.000
_cell.angle_alpha   90.00
_cell.angle_beta   90.00
_cell.angle_gamma   90.00
#
_symmetry.space_group_name_H-M   'P 1'
#
loop_
_entity.id
_entity.type
_entity.pdbx_description
1 polymer ?
#
loop_
_entity_poly.entity_id
_entity_poly.type
_entity_poly.pdbx_seq_one_letter_code
_entity_poly.pdbx_strand_id
1 'polypeptide(L)'
;MHFFSLSFALLPLTSRATNVVLSNDDGWAEINIRTFYNTLTAAGDSVVLSAPAENESGTGSSDAPATPLTEPCEYNSCPTGSPAEGNNASNTRLNYVNSYPVTSMRYGIQTLSPKFFGGAPDIAVSGFNVG
;
A
#
# COMPACT_ATOMS: atom_id res chain seq x y z
N MET A 1 -28.29 -41.96 36.44
CA MET A 1 -28.12 -41.35 35.10
C MET A 1 -27.04 -40.27 35.24
N HIS A 2 -25.83 -40.50 34.73
CA HIS A 2 -24.73 -39.53 34.83
C HIS A 2 -24.71 -38.69 33.54
N PHE A 3 -24.99 -37.39 33.66
CA PHE A 3 -24.84 -36.43 32.56
C PHE A 3 -23.38 -35.96 32.52
N PHE A 4 -22.63 -36.38 31.50
CA PHE A 4 -21.34 -35.78 31.17
C PHE A 4 -21.59 -34.44 30.46
N SER A 5 -21.28 -33.32 31.13
CA SER A 5 -21.19 -32.02 30.45
C SER A 5 -19.90 -31.96 29.64
N LEU A 6 -20.02 -31.93 28.31
CA LEU A 6 -18.91 -31.58 27.43
C LEU A 6 -18.73 -30.05 27.46
N SER A 7 -17.70 -29.56 28.15
CA SER A 7 -17.25 -28.17 28.00
C SER A 7 -16.54 -28.00 26.66
N PHE A 8 -17.15 -27.26 25.74
CA PHE A 8 -16.52 -26.83 24.49
C PHE A 8 -15.56 -25.67 24.79
N ALA A 9 -14.25 -25.90 24.69
CA ALA A 9 -13.26 -24.84 24.73
C ALA A 9 -13.20 -24.15 23.36
N LEU A 10 -13.77 -22.95 23.24
CA LEU A 10 -13.50 -22.07 22.09
C LEU A 10 -12.07 -21.52 22.25
N LEU A 11 -11.11 -22.09 21.53
CA LEU A 11 -9.83 -21.46 21.29
C LEU A 11 -10.04 -20.30 20.31
N PRO A 12 -9.68 -19.05 20.65
CA PRO A 12 -9.73 -17.97 19.68
C PRO A 12 -8.72 -18.27 18.58
N LEU A 13 -9.19 -18.51 17.35
CA LEU A 13 -8.35 -18.44 16.16
C LEU A 13 -7.90 -16.98 16.02
N THR A 14 -6.66 -16.71 16.41
CA THR A 14 -6.03 -15.42 16.14
C THR A 14 -5.71 -15.36 14.65
N SER A 15 -6.63 -14.78 13.86
CA SER A 15 -6.28 -14.35 12.52
C SER A 15 -5.18 -13.30 12.64
N ARG A 16 -3.99 -13.59 12.08
CA ARG A 16 -2.90 -12.61 12.05
C ARG A 16 -3.18 -11.66 10.89
N ALA A 17 -3.18 -10.36 11.16
CA ALA A 17 -3.26 -9.34 10.12
C ALA A 17 -2.18 -9.59 9.07
N THR A 18 -2.55 -9.65 7.79
CA THR A 18 -1.60 -9.79 6.69
C THR A 18 -0.87 -8.47 6.51
N ASN A 19 0.46 -8.50 6.40
CA ASN A 19 1.24 -7.33 6.02
C ASN A 19 1.23 -7.17 4.51
N VAL A 20 0.55 -6.13 4.03
CA VAL A 20 0.32 -5.90 2.60
C VAL A 20 1.06 -4.66 2.12
N VAL A 21 1.90 -4.81 1.10
CA VAL A 21 2.31 -3.68 0.27
C VAL A 21 1.34 -3.57 -0.90
N LEU A 22 0.74 -2.39 -1.04
CA LEU A 22 -0.22 -2.08 -2.11
C LEU A 22 0.37 -1.03 -3.06
N SER A 23 0.27 -1.26 -4.36
CA SER A 23 0.66 -0.33 -5.44
C SER A 23 -0.41 -0.31 -6.53
N ASN A 24 -0.22 0.51 -7.56
CA ASN A 24 -0.88 0.46 -8.87
C ASN A 24 0.02 1.16 -9.90
N ASP A 25 -0.50 1.37 -11.11
CA ASP A 25 0.06 2.27 -12.12
C ASP A 25 -0.77 3.54 -12.37
N ASP A 26 -2.03 3.63 -11.91
CA ASP A 26 -2.81 4.87 -12.09
C ASP A 26 -2.35 6.05 -11.23
N GLY A 27 -1.62 5.80 -10.15
CA GLY A 27 -1.15 6.83 -9.22
C GLY A 27 -1.67 6.64 -7.78
N TRP A 28 -0.96 7.24 -6.83
CA TRP A 28 -1.16 7.03 -5.39
C TRP A 28 -2.45 7.64 -4.83
N ALA A 29 -3.00 8.67 -5.45
CA ALA A 29 -4.19 9.41 -5.03
C ALA A 29 -5.46 9.00 -5.78
N GLU A 30 -5.36 8.15 -6.79
CA GLU A 30 -6.47 7.53 -7.50
C GLU A 30 -7.44 6.78 -6.54
N ILE A 31 -8.74 6.81 -6.85
CA ILE A 31 -9.79 6.37 -5.93
C ILE A 31 -9.92 4.84 -5.77
N ASN A 32 -9.65 4.04 -6.80
CA ASN A 32 -9.68 2.59 -6.75
C ASN A 32 -8.60 2.04 -5.83
N ILE A 33 -7.35 2.52 -5.93
CA ILE A 33 -6.29 2.08 -4.99
C ILE A 33 -6.59 2.53 -3.55
N ARG A 34 -7.16 3.73 -3.37
CA ARG A 34 -7.61 4.22 -2.05
C ARG A 34 -8.75 3.37 -1.48
N THR A 35 -9.70 2.97 -2.33
CA THR A 35 -10.81 2.09 -1.96
C THR A 35 -10.30 0.71 -1.58
N PHE A 36 -9.32 0.18 -2.31
CA PHE A 36 -8.72 -1.12 -2.01
C PHE A 36 -7.93 -1.09 -0.70
N TYR A 37 -7.15 -0.03 -0.46
CA TYR A 37 -6.50 0.23 0.83
C TYR A 37 -7.51 0.22 1.99
N ASN A 38 -8.60 1.00 1.85
CA ASN A 38 -9.64 1.08 2.88
C ASN A 38 -10.34 -0.28 3.09
N THR A 39 -10.55 -1.05 2.03
CA THR A 39 -11.18 -2.38 2.11
C THR A 39 -10.30 -3.38 2.86
N LEU A 40 -9.01 -3.46 2.52
CA LEU A 40 -8.05 -4.36 3.18
C LEU A 40 -7.86 -3.98 4.66
N THR A 41 -7.69 -2.69 4.94
CA THR A 41 -7.56 -2.22 6.33
C THR A 41 -8.83 -2.45 7.15
N ALA A 42 -10.02 -2.27 6.57
CA ALA A 42 -11.29 -2.60 7.23
C ALA A 42 -11.45 -4.11 7.49
N ALA A 43 -10.84 -4.96 6.66
CA ALA A 43 -10.77 -6.41 6.87
C ALA A 43 -9.78 -6.83 7.98
N GLY A 44 -8.99 -5.88 8.50
CA GLY A 44 -8.02 -6.10 9.58
C GLY A 44 -6.59 -6.34 9.12
N ASP A 45 -6.28 -6.19 7.82
CA ASP A 45 -4.91 -6.28 7.31
C ASP A 45 -4.09 -5.04 7.64
N SER A 46 -2.77 -5.23 7.76
CA SER A 46 -1.78 -4.18 7.98
C SER A 46 -1.23 -3.72 6.64
N VAL A 47 -1.77 -2.63 6.10
CA VAL A 47 -1.47 -2.19 4.73
C VAL A 47 -0.54 -0.97 4.73
N VAL A 48 0.38 -0.94 3.77
CA VAL A 48 1.09 0.27 3.35
C VAL A 48 0.95 0.43 1.84
N LEU A 49 0.53 1.61 1.40
CA LEU A 49 0.43 1.98 -0.01
C LEU A 49 1.71 2.68 -0.44
N SER A 50 2.26 2.24 -1.57
CA SER A 50 3.44 2.79 -2.24
C SER A 50 3.19 2.77 -3.74
N ALA A 51 2.87 3.92 -4.32
CA ALA A 51 2.45 4.02 -5.72
C ALA A 51 3.04 5.27 -6.39
N PRO A 52 3.02 5.35 -7.74
CA PRO A 52 3.51 6.51 -8.47
C PRO A 52 2.85 7.83 -8.03
N ALA A 53 3.60 8.93 -8.12
CA ALA A 53 3.09 10.27 -7.85
C ALA A 53 2.09 10.75 -8.92
N GLU A 54 2.23 10.25 -10.15
CA GLU A 54 1.39 10.52 -11.32
C GLU A 54 0.81 9.23 -11.89
N ASN A 55 -0.05 9.33 -12.91
CA ASN A 55 -0.48 8.19 -13.71
C ASN A 55 0.68 7.70 -14.61
N GLU A 56 1.06 6.43 -14.43
CA GLU A 56 2.12 5.73 -15.16
C GLU A 56 1.58 4.49 -15.88
N SER A 57 0.32 4.51 -16.29
CA SER A 57 -0.26 3.38 -17.03
C SER A 57 0.45 3.16 -18.37
N GLY A 58 0.68 1.89 -18.69
CA GLY A 58 1.34 1.49 -19.94
C GLY A 58 2.87 1.61 -19.93
N THR A 59 3.51 1.97 -18.81
CA THR A 59 4.98 2.04 -18.72
C THR A 59 5.67 0.69 -18.62
N GLY A 60 4.90 -0.40 -18.49
CA GLY A 60 5.40 -1.76 -18.38
C GLY A 60 6.40 -1.91 -17.22
N SER A 61 7.55 -2.51 -17.51
CA SER A 61 8.61 -2.75 -16.53
C SER A 61 9.63 -1.60 -16.41
N SER A 62 9.28 -0.40 -16.85
CA SER A 62 10.14 0.78 -16.71
C SER A 62 10.50 1.04 -15.25
N ASP A 63 11.73 1.50 -15.02
CA ASP A 63 12.31 1.66 -13.70
C ASP A 63 13.35 2.78 -13.73
N ALA A 64 13.28 3.68 -12.77
CA ALA A 64 14.22 4.77 -12.61
C ALA A 64 14.32 5.18 -11.14
N PRO A 65 15.46 5.74 -10.68
CA PRO A 65 15.51 6.36 -9.37
C PRO A 65 14.44 7.44 -9.23
N ALA A 66 13.74 7.48 -8.10
CA ALA A 66 12.81 8.56 -7.83
C ALA A 66 13.54 9.90 -7.68
N THR A 67 12.95 10.97 -8.22
CA THR A 67 13.52 12.31 -8.19
C THR A 67 12.55 13.30 -7.56
N PRO A 68 13.00 14.44 -7.00
CA PRO A 68 12.08 15.48 -6.54
C PRO A 68 11.07 15.88 -7.62
N LEU A 69 9.87 16.25 -7.19
CA LEU A 69 8.75 16.55 -8.07
C LEU A 69 8.97 17.82 -8.89
N THR A 70 8.89 17.69 -10.22
CA THR A 70 8.94 18.79 -11.19
C THR A 70 7.55 19.30 -11.57
N GLU A 71 6.53 18.45 -11.48
CA GLU A 71 5.10 18.78 -11.49
C GLU A 71 4.45 18.44 -10.14
N PRO A 72 3.25 18.97 -9.81
CA PRO A 72 2.49 18.44 -8.68
C PRO A 72 2.09 16.99 -8.92
N CYS A 73 1.85 16.21 -7.85
CA CYS A 73 1.26 14.87 -7.93
C CYS A 73 -0.15 14.93 -8.53
N GLU A 74 -0.69 13.77 -8.95
CA GLU A 74 -1.99 13.67 -9.58
C GLU A 74 -3.07 14.28 -8.67
N TYR A 75 -4.05 14.95 -9.30
CA TYR A 75 -5.08 15.74 -8.62
C TYR A 75 -4.54 16.87 -7.71
N ASN A 76 -3.30 17.32 -7.93
CA ASN A 76 -2.59 18.26 -7.05
C ASN A 76 -2.47 17.75 -5.60
N SER A 77 -2.38 16.43 -5.43
CA SER A 77 -2.32 15.79 -4.11
C SER A 77 -1.01 16.04 -3.35
N CYS A 78 0.02 16.53 -4.05
CA CYS A 78 1.24 17.10 -3.49
C CYS A 78 1.76 18.21 -4.42
N PRO A 79 2.44 19.26 -3.90
CA PRO A 79 2.92 20.37 -4.74
C PRO A 79 4.25 20.07 -5.45
N THR A 80 4.52 20.77 -6.55
CA THR A 80 5.85 20.85 -7.18
C THR A 80 6.93 21.17 -6.15
N GLY A 81 8.11 20.57 -6.31
CA GLY A 81 9.24 20.72 -5.40
C GLY A 81 9.17 19.84 -4.15
N SER A 82 8.11 19.03 -3.99
CA SER A 82 8.07 18.01 -2.94
C SER A 82 9.19 16.95 -3.17
N PRO A 83 9.63 16.26 -2.10
CA PRO A 83 10.68 15.25 -2.21
C PRO A 83 10.30 14.09 -3.14
N ALA A 84 11.30 13.29 -3.54
CA ALA A 84 11.16 12.15 -4.43
C ALA A 84 10.12 11.13 -3.93
N GLU A 85 10.07 10.92 -2.62
CA GLU A 85 9.04 10.13 -1.96
C GLU A 85 8.43 10.94 -0.82
N GLY A 86 7.15 10.72 -0.56
CA GLY A 86 6.44 11.37 0.53
C GLY A 86 5.16 10.64 0.89
N ASN A 87 4.39 11.20 1.80
CA ASN A 87 3.15 10.57 2.26
C ASN A 87 2.06 11.57 2.59
N ASN A 88 0.84 11.04 2.73
CA ASN A 88 -0.28 11.82 3.21
C ASN A 88 -0.05 12.24 4.67
N ALA A 89 -0.20 13.54 4.95
CA ALA A 89 0.02 14.11 6.29
C ALA A 89 -0.89 13.51 7.38
N SER A 90 -2.11 13.12 7.03
CA SER A 90 -3.08 12.53 7.96
C SER A 90 -2.98 11.00 8.05
N ASN A 91 -2.39 10.35 7.06
CA ASN A 91 -2.15 8.91 7.07
C ASN A 91 -0.80 8.58 6.42
N THR A 92 0.23 8.39 7.26
CA THR A 92 1.60 8.13 6.81
C THR A 92 1.80 6.77 6.11
N ARG A 93 0.78 5.90 6.09
CA ARG A 93 0.78 4.64 5.33
C ARG A 93 0.39 4.82 3.87
N LEU A 94 -0.02 6.02 3.46
CA LEU A 94 -0.33 6.36 2.08
C LEU A 94 0.85 7.13 1.47
N ASN A 95 1.68 6.45 0.69
CA ASN A 95 2.95 7.00 0.20
C ASN A 95 2.95 7.13 -1.33
N TYR A 96 3.50 8.24 -1.81
CA TYR A 96 3.80 8.44 -3.23
C TYR A 96 5.30 8.22 -3.47
N VAL A 97 5.64 7.81 -4.68
CA VAL A 97 7.00 7.71 -5.21
C VAL A 97 7.00 8.38 -6.58
N ASN A 98 7.81 9.41 -6.78
CA ASN A 98 7.90 10.10 -8.07
C ASN A 98 8.80 9.31 -9.05
N SER A 99 8.28 8.16 -9.48
CA SER A 99 8.87 7.23 -10.45
C SER A 99 7.83 6.20 -10.90
N TYR A 100 8.26 5.21 -11.67
CA TYR A 100 7.44 4.17 -12.28
C TYR A 100 6.81 3.17 -11.28
N PRO A 101 5.83 2.37 -11.71
CA PRO A 101 5.16 1.37 -10.87
C PRO A 101 6.12 0.32 -10.29
N VAL A 102 7.11 -0.12 -11.07
CA VAL A 102 8.14 -1.08 -10.59
C VAL A 102 8.96 -0.48 -9.45
N THR A 103 9.40 0.78 -9.61
CA THR A 103 10.16 1.50 -8.58
C THR A 103 9.31 1.70 -7.32
N SER A 104 8.04 2.08 -7.50
CA SER A 104 7.08 2.31 -6.42
C SER A 104 6.81 1.04 -5.60
N MET A 105 6.59 -0.10 -6.27
CA MET A 105 6.43 -1.39 -5.61
C MET A 105 7.71 -1.81 -4.87
N ARG A 106 8.87 -1.64 -5.51
CA ARG A 106 10.17 -1.94 -4.88
C ARG A 106 10.39 -1.11 -3.61
N TYR A 107 10.10 0.19 -3.65
CA TYR A 107 10.19 1.07 -2.49
C TYR A 107 9.27 0.61 -1.36
N GLY A 108 8.04 0.21 -1.70
CA GLY A 108 7.08 -0.39 -0.78
C GLY A 108 7.65 -1.62 -0.06
N ILE A 109 8.22 -2.56 -0.82
CA ILE A 109 8.78 -3.82 -0.29
C ILE A 109 10.07 -3.60 0.50
N GLN A 110 10.99 -2.80 -0.02
CA GLN A 110 12.37 -2.71 0.50
C GLN A 110 12.56 -1.62 1.55
N THR A 111 11.72 -0.59 1.56
CA THR A 111 11.86 0.57 2.44
C THR A 111 10.70 0.71 3.41
N LEU A 112 9.46 0.69 2.90
CA LEU A 112 8.29 0.94 3.73
C LEU A 112 7.88 -0.27 4.56
N SER A 113 7.95 -1.48 4.00
CA SER A 113 7.62 -2.70 4.72
C SER A 113 8.49 -2.89 5.98
N PRO A 114 9.83 -2.78 5.94
CA PRO A 114 10.64 -2.84 7.17
C PRO A 114 10.25 -1.77 8.20
N LYS A 115 9.91 -0.56 7.74
CA LYS A 115 9.51 0.55 8.60
C LYS A 115 8.17 0.31 9.31
N PHE A 116 7.17 -0.23 8.61
CA PHE A 116 5.81 -0.35 9.13
C PHE A 116 5.46 -1.73 9.69
N PHE A 117 6.13 -2.78 9.22
CA PHE A 117 5.87 -4.17 9.58
C PHE A 117 7.04 -4.82 10.35
N GLY A 118 8.20 -4.17 10.41
CA GLY A 118 9.41 -4.72 11.04
C GLY A 118 10.11 -5.79 10.20
N GLY A 119 9.73 -5.96 8.93
CA GLY A 119 10.28 -6.99 8.05
C GLY A 119 9.75 -6.91 6.61
N ALA A 120 9.84 -8.01 5.87
CA ALA A 120 9.25 -8.16 4.54
C ALA A 120 7.71 -8.23 4.63
N PRO A 121 6.97 -7.85 3.56
CA PRO A 121 5.53 -8.02 3.55
C PRO A 121 5.17 -9.49 3.34
N ASP A 122 3.98 -9.88 3.77
CA ASP A 122 3.43 -11.21 3.50
C ASP A 122 2.96 -11.32 2.05
N ILE A 123 2.43 -10.22 1.50
CA ILE A 123 1.99 -10.12 0.11
C ILE A 123 2.20 -8.71 -0.46
N ALA A 124 2.54 -8.66 -1.74
CA ALA A 124 2.53 -7.44 -2.54
C ALA A 124 1.42 -7.56 -3.60
N VAL A 125 0.59 -6.52 -3.73
CA VAL A 125 -0.54 -6.49 -4.66
C VAL A 125 -0.55 -5.17 -5.43
N SER A 126 -0.91 -5.24 -6.71
CA SER A 126 -1.00 -4.08 -7.62
C SER A 126 -2.41 -3.91 -8.16
N GLY A 127 -2.98 -2.72 -8.05
CA GLY A 127 -4.33 -2.36 -8.47
C GLY A 127 -5.20 -1.83 -7.31
N PHE A 128 -6.53 -1.87 -7.42
CA PHE A 128 -7.29 -2.08 -8.66
C PHE A 128 -7.04 -0.91 -9.63
N ASN A 129 -6.81 -1.23 -10.90
CA ASN A 129 -6.58 -0.21 -11.93
C ASN A 129 -7.91 0.36 -12.46
N VAL A 130 -7.87 1.56 -13.03
CA VAL A 130 -8.86 2.07 -13.98
C VAL A 130 -8.63 1.37 -15.33
N GLY A 131 -9.65 0.68 -15.86
CA GLY A 131 -9.54 -0.18 -17.05
C GLY A 131 -10.22 0.38 -18.29
#